data_AF-A0A2M7ET73-F1
#
_entry.id   AF-A0A2M7ET73-F1
#
_cell.length_a   1.000
_cell.length_b   1.000
_cell.length_c   1.000
_cell.angle_alpha   90.00
_cell.angle_beta   90.00
_cell.angle_gamma   90.00
#
_symmetry.space_group_name_H-M   'P 1'
#
loop_
_entity.id
_entity.type
_entity.pdbx_description
1 polymer ?
#
loop_
_entity_poly.entity_id
_entity_poly.type
_entity_poly.pdbx_seq_one_letter_code
_entity_poly.pdbx_strand_id
1 'polypeptide(L)' 'MATNPLQFLQQTRSEVAKVVWPTRREVLLTALMVFALAIAGAIFFSLVDILIRWGLEAILTFSA' A
#
# COMPACT_ATOMS: atom_id res chain seq x y z
N MET A 1 -16.39 -27.45 -28.83
CA MET A 1 -15.97 -26.21 -28.14
C MET A 1 -14.59 -26.40 -27.52
N ALA A 2 -13.58 -26.71 -28.33
CA ALA A 2 -12.20 -26.72 -27.86
C ALA A 2 -11.63 -25.34 -28.17
N THR A 3 -11.61 -24.48 -27.17
CA THR A 3 -10.90 -23.21 -27.22
C THR A 3 -9.48 -23.48 -27.67
N ASN A 4 -9.12 -23.05 -28.89
CA ASN A 4 -7.84 -23.37 -29.50
C ASN A 4 -6.73 -22.61 -28.73
N PRO A 5 -5.91 -23.30 -27.90
CA PRO A 5 -4.98 -22.67 -26.97
C PRO A 5 -3.89 -21.85 -27.69
N LEU A 6 -3.62 -22.20 -28.96
CA LEU A 6 -2.72 -21.45 -29.83
C LEU A 6 -3.26 -20.05 -30.18
N GLN A 7 -4.58 -19.90 -30.36
CA GLN A 7 -5.20 -18.59 -30.61
C GLN A 7 -5.23 -17.73 -29.34
N PHE A 8 -5.43 -18.33 -28.17
CA PHE A 8 -5.37 -17.63 -26.88
C PHE A 8 -3.98 -17.02 -26.64
N LEU A 9 -2.90 -17.76 -26.92
CA LEU A 9 -1.54 -17.24 -26.78
C LEU A 9 -1.26 -16.04 -27.70
N GLN A 10 -1.78 -16.08 -28.93
CA GLN A 10 -1.67 -14.98 -29.89
C GLN A 10 -2.45 -13.74 -29.41
N GLN A 11 -3.66 -13.95 -28.87
CA GLN A 11 -4.46 -12.87 -28.28
C GLN A 11 -3.78 -12.29 -27.04
N THR A 12 -3.26 -13.10 -26.11
CA THR A 12 -2.53 -12.62 -24.92
C THR A 12 -1.29 -11.83 -25.30
N ARG A 13 -0.49 -12.27 -26.29
CA ARG A 13 0.67 -11.50 -26.78
C ARG A 13 0.23 -10.14 -27.34
N SER A 14 -0.88 -10.10 -28.08
CA SER A 14 -1.45 -8.86 -28.63
C SER A 14 -1.91 -7.90 -27.52
N GLU A 15 -2.52 -8.40 -26.45
CA GLU A 15 -2.96 -7.58 -25.31
C GLU A 15 -1.78 -7.14 -24.43
N VAL A 16 -0.79 -8.00 -24.20
CA VAL A 16 0.43 -7.66 -23.46
C VAL A 16 1.24 -6.57 -24.18
N ALA A 17 1.21 -6.54 -25.52
CA ALA A 17 1.85 -5.48 -26.29
C ALA A 17 1.21 -4.08 -26.07
N LYS A 18 -0.03 -4.01 -25.58
CA LYS A 18 -0.69 -2.74 -25.21
C LYS A 18 -0.31 -2.27 -23.80
N VAL A 19 0.37 -3.10 -23.01
CA VAL A 19 0.82 -2.74 -21.67
C VAL A 19 1.99 -1.78 -21.78
N VAL A 20 1.72 -0.50 -21.54
CA VAL A 20 2.76 0.51 -21.40
C VAL A 20 3.28 0.44 -19.98
N TRP A 21 4.54 0.05 -19.82
CA TRP A 21 5.19 0.05 -18.52
C TRP A 21 5.46 1.49 -18.08
N PRO A 22 5.08 1.85 -16.84
CA PRO A 22 5.24 3.21 -16.33
C PRO A 22 6.72 3.57 -16.24
N THR A 23 7.01 4.85 -16.47
CA THR A 23 8.37 5.35 -16.33
C THR A 23 8.81 5.33 -14.86
N ARG A 24 10.12 5.24 -14.59
CA ARG A 24 10.66 5.32 -13.20
C ARG A 24 10.14 6.55 -12.46
N ARG A 25 9.90 7.65 -13.18
CA ARG A 25 9.36 8.89 -12.62
C ARG A 25 7.91 8.75 -12.16
N GLU A 26 7.05 8.10 -12.95
CA GLU A 26 5.65 7.83 -12.55
C GLU A 26 5.58 6.90 -11.34
N VAL A 27 6.43 5.86 -11.30
CA VAL A 27 6.52 4.94 -10.16
C VAL A 27 6.93 5.69 -8.90
N LEU A 28 7.95 6.56 -8.99
CA LEU A 28 8.39 7.36 -7.85
C LEU A 28 7.32 8.34 -7.38
N LEU A 29 6.63 9.02 -8.30
CA LEU A 29 5.58 9.98 -7.94
C LEU A 29 4.41 9.30 -7.23
N THR A 30 3.92 8.17 -7.78
CA THR A 30 2.82 7.42 -7.17
C THR A 30 3.21 6.80 -5.83
N ALA A 31 4.44 6.29 -5.71
CA ALA A 31 4.98 5.81 -4.44
C ALA A 31 5.04 6.92 -3.38
N LEU A 32 5.51 8.12 -3.76
CA LEU A 32 5.65 9.26 -2.85
C LEU A 32 4.28 9.75 -2.35
N MET A 33 3.26 9.73 -3.21
CA MET A 33 1.87 10.04 -2.79
C MET A 33 1.37 9.08 -1.71
N VAL A 34 1.58 7.77 -1.89
CA VAL A 34 1.20 6.76 -0.88
C VAL A 34 2.05 6.90 0.38
N PHE A 35 3.34 7.21 0.21
CA PHE A 35 4.26 7.41 1.33
C PHE A 35 3.84 8.60 2.21
N ALA A 36 3.35 9.68 1.61
CA ALA A 36 2.82 10.82 2.36
C ALA A 36 1.62 10.44 3.24
N LEU A 37 0.67 9.65 2.70
CA LEU A 37 -0.46 9.13 3.49
C LEU A 37 0.01 8.19 4.60
N ALA A 38 1.00 7.33 4.32
CA ALA A 38 1.57 6.42 5.31
C ALA A 38 2.25 7.19 6.46
N ILE A 39 3.00 8.26 6.16
CA ILE A 39 3.60 9.13 7.18
C ILE A 39 2.52 9.79 8.03
N ALA A 40 1.46 10.32 7.41
CA ALA A 40 0.36 10.93 8.15
C ALA A 40 -0.30 9.93 9.11
N GLY A 41 -0.52 8.70 8.65
CA GLY A 41 -1.00 7.60 9.49
C GLY A 41 -0.03 7.24 10.61
N ALA A 42 1.27 7.16 10.33
CA ALA A 42 2.30 6.84 11.33
C ALA A 42 2.36 7.87 12.46
N ILE A 43 2.21 9.17 12.13
CA ILE A 43 2.12 10.24 13.14
C ILE A 43 0.87 10.06 14.00
N PHE A 44 -0.28 9.78 13.38
CA PHE A 44 -1.53 9.55 14.11
C PHE A 44 -1.42 8.37 15.09
N PHE A 45 -0.93 7.22 14.63
CA PHE A 45 -0.75 6.05 15.48
C PHE A 45 0.23 6.35 16.62
N SER A 46 1.38 6.95 16.33
CA SER A 46 2.38 7.33 17.35
C SER A 46 1.79 8.21 18.46
N LEU A 47 0.94 9.18 18.12
CA LEU A 47 0.27 10.01 19.13
C LEU A 47 -0.70 9.20 20.01
N VAL A 48 -1.45 8.28 19.39
CA VAL A 48 -2.37 7.39 20.10
C VAL A 48 -1.59 6.44 21.03
N ASP A 49 -0.47 5.88 20.57
CA ASP A 49 0.39 5.00 21.37
C ASP A 49 0.91 5.71 22.64
N ILE A 50 1.35 6.97 22.50
CA ILE A 50 1.80 7.79 23.64
C ILE A 50 0.65 8.04 24.62
N LEU A 51 -0.53 8.38 24.11
CA LEU A 51 -1.70 8.66 24.94
C LEU A 51 -2.17 7.41 25.70
N ILE A 52 -2.18 6.25 25.03
CA ILE A 52 -2.50 4.96 25.64
C ILE A 52 -1.47 4.61 26.71
N ARG A 53 -0.17 4.81 26.42
CA ARG A 53 0.89 4.55 27.39
C ARG A 53 0.72 5.38 28.67
N TRP A 54 0.47 6.69 28.54
CA TRP A 54 0.23 7.55 29.71
C TRP A 54 -1.04 7.16 30.45
N GLY A 55 -2.11 6.79 29.74
CA GLY A 55 -3.34 6.29 30.35
C GLY A 55 -3.12 5.00 31.16
N LEU A 56 -2.37 4.05 30.60
CA LEU A 56 -2.02 2.80 31.28
C LEU A 56 -1.14 3.06 32.51
N GLU A 57 -0.11 3.92 32.41
CA GLU A 57 0.75 4.29 33.54
C GLU A 57 -0.06 4.96 34.66
N ALA A 58 -1.03 5.81 34.33
CA ALA A 58 -1.91 6.44 35.31
C ALA A 58 -2.79 5.41 36.04
N ILE A 59 -3.37 4.45 35.31
CA ILE A 59 -4.20 3.39 35.89
C ILE A 59 -3.37 2.48 36.80
N LEU A 60 -2.20 2.06 36.33
CA LEU A 60 -1.32 1.18 37.09
C LEU A 60 -0.82 1.83 38.38
N THR A 61 -0.45 3.12 38.32
CA THR A 61 -0.03 3.90 39.50
C THR A 61 -1.18 4.18 40.45
N PHE A 62 -2.41 4.38 39.95
CA PHE A 62 -3.60 4.53 40.80
C PHE A 62 -3.99 3.21 41.50
N SER A 63 -3.66 2.06 40.91
CA SER A 63 -3.96 0.74 41.47
C SER A 63 -2.90 0.17 42.42
N ALA A 64 -1.72 0.81 42.51
CA ALA A 64 -0.60 0.44 43.38
C ALA A 64 -0.57 1.32 44.64
#